data_AF-A0A5N9GTF1-F1
#
_entry.id   AF-A0A5N9GTF1-F1
#
_cell.length_a   1.000
_cell.length_b   1.000
_cell.length_c   1.000
_cell.angle_alpha   90.00
_cell.angle_beta   90.00
_cell.angle_gamma   90.00
#
_symmetry.space_group_name_H-M   'P 1'
#
loop_
_entity.id
_entity.type
_entity.pdbx_description
1 polymer ?
#
loop_
_entity_poly.entity_id
_entity_poly.type
_entity_poly.pdbx_seq_one_letter_code
_entity_poly.pdbx_strand_id
1 'polypeptide(L)'
;MLADGVSSDGHRFDIVVSNPPLHVGSSQLREIVRSSGTLLQPQGRMLLVVENSREENLRVIAHKLGMPLSIIVNTCGYTILEHIANL
;
A
#
# COMPACT_ATOMS: atom_id res chain seq x y z
N MET A 1 -6.99 -4.33 -20.43
CA MET A 1 -7.81 -5.07 -19.44
C MET A 1 -6.96 -5.39 -18.23
N LEU A 2 -6.93 -4.46 -17.27
CA LEU A 2 -6.63 -4.75 -15.87
C LEU A 2 -8.01 -4.69 -15.20
N ALA A 3 -8.37 -5.69 -14.38
CA ALA A 3 -9.67 -5.74 -13.70
C ALA A 3 -10.01 -4.37 -13.11
N ASP A 4 -11.12 -3.79 -13.56
CA ASP A 4 -11.39 -2.34 -13.69
C ASP A 4 -10.94 -1.50 -12.49
N GLY A 5 -9.65 -1.14 -12.49
CA GLY A 5 -9.09 -0.09 -11.66
C GLY A 5 -9.68 1.21 -12.16
N VAL A 6 -10.63 1.74 -11.40
CA VAL A 6 -11.35 2.99 -11.64
C VAL A 6 -10.39 4.04 -12.22
N SER A 7 -10.76 4.61 -13.37
CA SER A 7 -10.12 5.81 -13.90
C SER A 7 -10.27 6.93 -12.86
N SER A 8 -9.22 7.15 -12.08
CA SER A 8 -9.15 8.13 -11.00
C SER A 8 -8.88 9.53 -11.56
N ASP A 9 -9.75 10.03 -12.44
CA ASP A 9 -9.65 11.41 -12.90
C ASP A 9 -10.02 12.36 -11.74
N GLY A 10 -9.01 12.73 -10.95
CA GLY A 10 -9.08 13.76 -9.91
C GLY A 10 -9.56 13.32 -8.52
N HIS A 11 -10.05 12.09 -8.36
CA HIS A 11 -10.52 11.62 -7.06
C HIS A 11 -9.38 11.14 -6.16
N ARG A 12 -9.31 11.72 -4.97
CA ARG A 12 -8.43 11.31 -3.87
C ARG A 12 -9.26 10.84 -2.69
N PHE A 13 -8.74 9.89 -1.94
CA PHE A 13 -9.42 9.17 -0.86
C PHE A 13 -8.78 9.45 0.49
N ASP A 14 -9.61 9.48 1.53
CA ASP A 14 -9.14 9.51 2.93
C ASP A 14 -8.53 8.17 3.35
N ILE A 15 -9.00 7.06 2.76
CA ILE A 15 -8.51 5.73 3.07
C ILE A 15 -8.42 4.89 1.80
N VAL A 16 -7.27 4.25 1.58
CA VAL A 16 -7.06 3.19 0.59
C VAL A 16 -6.72 1.91 1.34
N VAL A 17 -7.49 0.84 1.12
CA VAL A 17 -7.22 -0.48 1.72
C VAL A 17 -6.93 -1.47 0.62
N SER A 18 -5.84 -2.23 0.74
CA SER A 18 -5.49 -3.26 -0.23
C SER A 18 -4.98 -4.52 0.46
N ASN A 19 -5.45 -5.67 -0.05
CA ASN A 19 -4.89 -6.98 0.22
C ASN A 19 -4.20 -7.47 -1.07
N PRO A 20 -2.97 -7.02 -1.35
CA PRO A 20 -2.27 -7.32 -2.59
C PRO A 20 -2.13 -8.84 -2.80
N PRO A 21 -2.20 -9.35 -4.04
CA PRO A 21 -2.16 -10.79 -4.27
C PRO A 21 -0.84 -11.39 -3.78
N LEU A 22 -0.92 -12.58 -3.17
CA LEU A 22 0.21 -13.21 -2.47
C LEU A 22 1.40 -13.55 -3.40
N HIS A 23 1.15 -13.75 -4.69
CA HIS A 23 2.14 -14.22 -5.66
C HIS A 23 2.74 -13.11 -6.52
N VAL A 24 2.45 -11.84 -6.23
CA VAL A 24 2.96 -10.72 -7.05
C VAL A 24 4.44 -10.47 -6.80
N GLY A 25 5.21 -10.19 -7.86
CA GLY A 25 6.62 -9.84 -7.76
C GLY A 25 6.85 -8.43 -7.17
N SER A 26 8.09 -8.11 -6.83
CA SER A 26 8.46 -6.82 -6.22
C SER A 26 8.08 -5.61 -7.08
N SER A 27 8.06 -5.74 -8.41
CA SER A 27 7.64 -4.67 -9.33
C SER A 27 6.15 -4.33 -9.20
N GLN A 28 5.31 -5.33 -9.03
CA GLN A 28 3.87 -5.17 -8.83
C GLN A 28 3.55 -4.63 -7.44
N LEU A 29 4.26 -5.09 -6.40
CA LEU A 29 4.16 -4.49 -5.06
C LEU A 29 4.53 -2.99 -5.09
N ARG A 30 5.63 -2.65 -5.78
CA ARG A 30 6.05 -1.26 -5.96
C ARG A 30 4.95 -0.44 -6.64
N GLU A 31 4.31 -1.00 -7.67
CA GLU A 31 3.23 -0.31 -8.36
C GLU A 31 2.01 -0.09 -7.46
N ILE A 32 1.61 -1.10 -6.69
CA ILE A 32 0.49 -1.01 -5.76
C ILE A 32 0.73 0.06 -4.70
N VAL A 33 1.93 0.11 -4.11
CA VAL A 33 2.29 1.15 -3.13
C VAL A 33 2.25 2.52 -3.77
N ARG A 34 2.86 2.66 -4.96
CA ARG A 34 2.90 3.92 -5.70
C ARG A 34 1.50 4.42 -6.05
N SER A 35 0.68 3.58 -6.68
CA SER A 35 -0.67 3.95 -7.13
C SER A 35 -1.57 4.28 -5.94
N SER A 36 -1.53 3.48 -4.88
CA SER A 36 -2.33 3.70 -3.67
C SER A 36 -1.93 5.00 -2.99
N GLY A 37 -0.64 5.30 -2.86
CA GLY A 37 -0.16 6.55 -2.27
C GLY A 37 -0.55 7.79 -3.07
N THR A 38 -0.52 7.73 -4.41
CA THR A 38 -0.93 8.86 -5.26
C THR A 38 -2.42 9.20 -5.18
N LEU A 39 -3.24 8.26 -4.71
CA LEU A 39 -4.67 8.42 -4.57
C LEU A 39 -5.06 9.00 -3.19
N LEU A 40 -4.13 9.24 -2.28
CA LEU A 40 -4.45 9.77 -0.95
C LEU A 40 -4.68 11.29 -0.96
N GLN A 41 -5.71 11.71 -0.22
CA GLN A 41 -5.82 13.08 0.27
C GLN A 41 -4.68 13.37 1.27
N PRO A 42 -4.36 14.65 1.55
CA PRO A 42 -3.52 14.98 2.70
C PRO A 42 -4.09 14.35 3.99
N GLN A 43 -3.25 13.75 4.82
CA GLN A 43 -3.64 12.95 6.00
C GLN A 43 -4.41 11.65 5.68
N GLY A 44 -4.59 11.32 4.40
CA GLY A 44 -5.17 10.06 3.99
C GLY A 44 -4.30 8.87 4.38
N ARG A 45 -4.93 7.71 4.57
CA ARG A 45 -4.30 6.49 5.10
C ARG A 45 -4.31 5.39 4.06
N MET A 46 -3.16 4.78 3.80
CA MET A 46 -3.07 3.53 3.05
C MET A 46 -2.84 2.38 4.02
N LEU A 47 -3.69 1.35 3.95
CA LEU A 47 -3.59 0.12 4.73
C LEU A 47 -3.31 -1.06 3.81
N LEU A 48 -2.22 -1.77 4.05
CA LEU A 48 -1.80 -2.94 3.27
C LEU A 48 -1.76 -4.18 4.17
N VAL A 49 -2.45 -5.24 3.75
CA VAL A 49 -2.33 -6.56 4.37
C VAL A 49 -1.25 -7.36 3.64
N VAL A 50 -0.26 -7.86 4.37
CA VAL A 50 0.86 -8.61 3.79
C VAL A 50 1.22 -9.82 4.66
N GLU A 51 1.70 -10.91 4.07
CA GLU A 51 2.30 -12.01 4.83
C GLU A 51 3.55 -11.55 5.58
N ASN A 52 3.78 -12.07 6.78
CA ASN A 52 4.91 -11.69 7.63
C ASN A 52 6.27 -11.88 6.94
N SER A 53 6.41 -12.88 6.06
CA SER A 53 7.63 -13.14 5.30
C SER A 53 7.98 -12.04 4.29
N ARG A 54 7.02 -11.17 3.94
CA ARG A 54 7.15 -10.13 2.91
C ARG A 54 7.09 -8.71 3.46
N GLU A 55 6.80 -8.56 4.75
CA GLU A 55 6.65 -7.28 5.45
C GLU A 55 7.87 -6.38 5.25
N GLU A 56 9.07 -6.86 5.60
CA GLU A 56 10.30 -6.09 5.47
C GLU A 56 10.56 -5.64 4.03
N ASN A 57 10.39 -6.52 3.04
CA ASN A 57 10.57 -6.18 1.63
C ASN A 57 9.60 -5.05 1.21
N LEU A 58 8.33 -5.14 1.61
CA LEU A 58 7.34 -4.12 1.29
C LEU A 58 7.66 -2.78 1.96
N ARG A 59 8.14 -2.79 3.21
CA ARG A 59 8.60 -1.57 3.90
C ARG A 59 9.82 -0.94 3.23
N VAL A 60 10.79 -1.74 2.79
CA VAL A 60 11.95 -1.25 2.03
C VAL A 60 11.52 -0.62 0.71
N ILE A 61 10.60 -1.24 -0.02
CA ILE A 61 10.04 -0.68 -1.26
C ILE A 61 9.36 0.65 -0.99
N ALA A 62 8.51 0.70 0.04
CA ALA A 62 7.73 1.88 0.37
C ALA A 62 8.61 3.04 0.87
N HIS A 63 9.64 2.74 1.67
CA HIS A 63 10.67 3.71 2.07
C HIS A 63 11.38 4.33 0.87
N LYS A 64 11.75 3.52 -0.14
CA LYS A 64 12.35 4.01 -1.40
C LYS A 64 11.41 4.88 -2.23
N LEU A 65 10.10 4.76 -2.02
CA LEU A 65 9.07 5.59 -2.66
C LEU A 65 8.72 6.85 -1.85
N GLY A 66 9.37 7.09 -0.70
CA GLY A 66 9.02 8.19 0.19
C GLY A 66 7.70 7.98 0.94
N MET A 67 7.19 6.75 0.98
CA MET A 67 5.93 6.37 1.61
C MET A 67 6.21 5.35 2.72
N PRO A 68 6.90 5.73 3.82
CA PRO A 68 7.26 4.78 4.87
C PRO A 68 6.01 4.13 5.45
N LEU A 69 6.13 2.81 5.69
CA LEU A 69 5.07 1.97 6.24
C LEU A 69 5.38 1.60 7.70
N SER A 70 4.39 1.82 8.57
CA SER A 70 4.39 1.44 9.99
C SER A 70 3.53 0.19 10.20
N ILE A 71 3.91 -0.66 11.16
CA ILE A 71 3.09 -1.82 11.54
C ILE A 71 1.97 -1.35 12.48
N ILE A 72 0.72 -1.62 12.14
CA ILE A 72 -0.42 -1.45 13.07
C ILE A 72 -0.72 -2.75 13.80
N VAL A 73 -0.74 -3.87 13.07
CA VAL A 73 -1.11 -5.19 13.60
C VAL A 73 -0.20 -6.25 13.00
N ASN A 74 0.24 -7.19 13.83
CA ASN A 74 0.86 -8.44 13.38
C ASN A 74 0.10 -9.60 14.03
N THR A 75 -0.50 -10.48 13.22
CA THR A 75 -1.32 -11.58 13.70
C THR A 75 -1.43 -12.71 12.68
N CYS A 76 -1.47 -13.96 13.15
CA CYS A 76 -1.78 -15.15 12.35
C CYS A 76 -1.04 -15.26 11.00
N GLY A 77 0.25 -14.86 10.95
CA GLY A 77 1.08 -14.93 9.74
C GLY A 77 0.93 -13.73 8.79
N TYR A 78 0.13 -12.73 9.15
CA TYR A 78 -0.07 -11.51 8.39
C TYR A 78 0.22 -10.26 9.22
N THR A 79 0.64 -9.21 8.53
CA THR A 79 0.90 -7.88 9.07
C THR A 79 0.04 -6.86 8.33
N ILE A 80 -0.58 -5.95 9.08
CA ILE A 80 -1.22 -4.76 8.55
C ILE A 80 -0.22 -3.61 8.64
N LEU A 81 0.15 -3.08 7.48
CA LEU A 81 1.04 -1.95 7.31
C LEU A 81 0.27 -0.69 6.97
N GLU A 82 0.74 0.45 7.45
CA GLU A 82 0.11 1.75 7.25
C GLU A 82 1.08 2.81 6.75
N HIS A 83 0.63 3.60 5.80
CA HIS A 83 1.21 4.90 5.46
C HIS A 83 0.16 6.00 5.67
N ILE A 84 0.57 7.12 6.26
CA ILE A 84 -0.23 8.34 6.34
C ILE A 84 0.40 9.36 5.39
N ALA A 85 -0.40 9.87 4.44
CA ALA A 85 0.05 10.86 3.49
C ALA A 85 0.39 12.17 4.20
N ASN A 86 1.58 12.70 3.92
CA ASN A 86 2.00 14.01 4.41
C ASN A 86 1.21 15.13 3.70
N LEU A 87 1.15 16.30 4.35
CA LEU A 87 0.53 17.53 3.81
C LEU A 87 1.24 18.01 2.54
#